data_AF-A0A7C7XZS8-F1
#
_entry.id   AF-A0A7C7XZS8-F1
#
_cell.length_a   1.000
_cell.length_b   1.000
_cell.length_c   1.000
_cell.angle_alpha   90.00
_cell.angle_beta   90.00
_cell.angle_gamma   90.00
#
_symmetry.space_group_name_H-M   'P 1'
#
loop_
_entity.id
_entity.type
_entity.pdbx_description
1 polymer ?
#
loop_
_entity_poly.entity_id
_entity_poly.type
_entity_poly.pdbx_seq_one_letter_code
_entity_poly.pdbx_strand_id
1 'polypeptide(L)' 'MNLPTTKNAKSRPADPLVRLLDSIHQIQLRFNDDAAGSHAFEGLLATLLSLTGSEYGFVAEVLYQNDQPYLKARAITNIA' A
#
# COMPACT_ATOMS: atom_id res chain seq x y z
N MET A 1 -19.20 42.74 -15.40
CA MET A 1 -19.57 41.86 -14.27
C MET A 1 -18.98 40.48 -14.55
N ASN A 2 -17.73 40.22 -14.15
CA ASN A 2 -17.06 38.94 -14.43
C ASN A 2 -16.85 38.21 -13.10
N LEU A 3 -17.41 36.99 -12.99
CA LEU A 3 -17.13 36.09 -11.89
C LEU A 3 -15.75 35.45 -12.10
N PRO A 4 -14.85 35.44 -11.10
CA PRO A 4 -13.68 34.59 -11.14
C PRO A 4 -14.07 33.15 -10.82
N THR A 5 -13.90 32.25 -11.78
CA THR A 5 -13.88 30.81 -11.56
C THR A 5 -12.54 30.44 -10.92
N THR A 6 -12.52 30.18 -9.61
CA THR A 6 -11.31 29.63 -8.98
C THR A 6 -11.31 28.11 -9.17
N LYS A 7 -10.39 27.71 -10.03
CA LYS A 7 -9.96 26.34 -10.29
C LYS A 7 -9.10 25.85 -9.11
N ASN A 8 -9.14 24.54 -8.85
CA ASN A 8 -8.29 23.75 -7.94
C ASN A 8 -8.61 23.78 -6.44
N ALA A 9 -9.62 23.00 -6.05
CA ALA A 9 -9.56 22.27 -4.79
C ALA A 9 -8.47 21.17 -4.90
N LYS A 10 -7.22 21.51 -4.59
CA LYS A 10 -6.19 20.50 -4.29
C LYS A 10 -6.68 19.76 -3.04
N SER A 11 -7.19 18.54 -3.20
CA SER A 11 -7.55 17.66 -2.09
C SER A 11 -6.35 17.56 -1.15
N ARG A 12 -6.52 18.05 0.07
CA ARG A 12 -5.53 17.90 1.15
C ARG A 12 -5.23 16.40 1.26
N PRO A 13 -3.96 15.96 1.20
CA PRO A 13 -3.68 14.54 1.41
C PRO A 13 -4.23 14.17 2.79
N ALA A 14 -5.06 13.13 2.84
CA ALA A 14 -5.54 12.59 4.10
C ALA A 14 -4.33 12.28 5.00
N ASP A 15 -4.51 12.47 6.31
CA ASP A 15 -3.51 12.19 7.33
C ASP A 15 -2.81 10.84 7.02
N PRO A 16 -1.47 10.76 7.00
CA PRO A 16 -0.74 9.52 6.72
C PRO A 16 -1.23 8.31 7.53
N LEU A 17 -1.67 8.52 8.78
CA LEU A 17 -2.25 7.47 9.61
C LEU A 17 -3.63 7.02 9.10
N VAL A 18 -4.46 7.95 8.64
CA VAL A 18 -5.76 7.63 8.04
C VAL A 18 -5.57 6.81 6.76
N ARG A 19 -4.57 7.15 5.94
CA ARG A 19 -4.24 6.36 4.73
C ARG A 19 -3.72 4.96 5.07
N LEU A 20 -2.96 4.82 6.15
CA LEU A 20 -2.49 3.52 6.62
C LEU A 20 -3.65 2.65 7.10
N LEU A 21 -4.55 3.22 7.91
CA LEU A 21 -5.76 2.53 8.40
C LEU A 21 -6.67 2.12 7.24
N ASP A 22 -6.89 3.00 6.25
CA ASP A 22 -7.64 2.66 5.04
C ASP A 22 -6.98 1.52 4.27
N SER A 23 -5.64 1.54 4.14
CA SER A 23 -4.91 0.48 3.42
C SER A 23 -5.02 -0.87 4.14
N ILE A 24 -4.94 -0.89 5.48
CA ILE A 24 -5.14 -2.09 6.29
C ILE A 24 -6.57 -2.61 6.11
N HIS A 25 -7.57 -1.72 6.17
CA HIS A 25 -8.97 -2.08 5.97
C HIS A 25 -9.22 -2.69 4.59
N GLN A 26 -8.65 -2.11 3.54
CA GLN A 26 -8.76 -2.64 2.17
C GLN A 26 -8.12 -4.02 2.01
N ILE A 27 -6.98 -4.28 2.66
CA ILE A 27 -6.34 -5.61 2.67
C ILE A 27 -7.28 -6.63 3.33
N GLN A 28 -7.84 -6.30 4.49
CA GLN A 28 -8.74 -7.20 5.23
C GLN A 28 -9.99 -7.57 4.44
N LEU A 29 -10.53 -6.65 3.64
CA LEU A 29 -11.70 -6.90 2.79
C LEU A 29 -11.41 -7.75 1.55
N ARG A 30 -10.16 -7.77 1.08
CA ARG A 30 -9.76 -8.43 -0.19
C ARG A 30 -9.12 -9.81 0.00
N PHE A 31 -8.99 -10.26 1.24
CA PHE A 31 -8.39 -11.56 1.58
C PHE A 31 -9.16 -12.79 1.07
N ASN A 32 -10.29 -12.60 0.37
CA ASN A 32 -11.10 -13.66 -0.22
C ASN A 32 -10.78 -13.95 -1.70
N ASP A 33 -9.90 -13.17 -2.35
CA ASP A 33 -9.57 -13.31 -3.78
C ASP A 33 -8.06 -13.13 -4.02
N ASP A 34 -7.37 -14.22 -4.40
CA ASP A 34 -5.89 -14.30 -4.43
C ASP A 34 -5.24 -13.28 -5.40
N ALA A 35 -5.97 -12.88 -6.45
CA ALA A 35 -5.53 -11.85 -7.42
C ALA A 35 -5.70 -10.41 -6.90
N ALA A 36 -6.65 -10.18 -5.99
CA ALA A 36 -6.89 -8.86 -5.38
C ALA A 36 -5.89 -8.56 -4.24
N GLY A 37 -5.29 -9.61 -3.66
CA GLY A 37 -4.31 -9.52 -2.57
C GLY A 37 -3.04 -8.78 -2.96
N SER A 38 -2.41 -9.11 -4.10
CA SER A 38 -1.12 -8.52 -4.50
C SER A 38 -1.17 -6.99 -4.63
N HIS A 39 -2.22 -6.43 -5.26
CA HIS A 39 -2.36 -4.98 -5.39
C HIS A 39 -2.60 -4.26 -4.05
N ALA A 40 -3.19 -4.95 -3.07
CA ALA A 40 -3.40 -4.37 -1.74
C ALA A 40 -2.07 -4.23 -0.98
N PHE A 41 -1.16 -5.21 -1.12
CA PHE A 41 0.17 -5.16 -0.54
C PHE A 41 1.07 -4.09 -1.18
N GLU A 42 0.93 -3.83 -2.49
CA GLU A 42 1.62 -2.72 -3.16
C GLU A 42 1.19 -1.36 -2.58
N GLY A 43 -0.12 -1.14 -2.39
CA GLY A 43 -0.65 0.09 -1.81
C GLY A 43 -0.21 0.31 -0.36
N LEU A 44 -0.16 -0.75 0.44
CA LEU A 44 0.38 -0.71 1.80
C LEU A 44 1.87 -0.34 1.79
N LEU A 45 2.69 -1.03 0.99
CA LEU A 45 4.12 -0.77 0.92
C LEU A 45 4.39 0.69 0.53
N ALA A 46 3.69 1.22 -0.49
CA ALA A 46 3.81 2.62 -0.89
C ALA A 46 3.47 3.59 0.25
N THR A 47 2.45 3.28 1.05
CA THR A 47 2.07 4.11 2.21
C THR A 47 3.14 4.07 3.31
N LEU A 48 3.72 2.90 3.59
CA LEU A 48 4.78 2.73 4.58
C LEU A 48 6.08 3.45 4.18
N LEU A 49 6.47 3.37 2.91
CA LEU A 49 7.65 4.10 2.39
C LEU A 49 7.44 5.61 2.54
N SER A 50 6.26 6.10 2.15
CA SER A 50 5.91 7.52 2.31
C SER A 50 5.90 7.99 3.77
N LEU A 51 5.49 7.13 4.71
CA LEU A 51 5.41 7.48 6.12
C LEU A 51 6.79 7.46 6.80
N THR A 52 7.62 6.48 6.47
CA THR A 52 8.93 6.28 7.09
C THR A 52 10.04 7.11 6.42
N GLY A 53 9.80 7.61 5.21
CA GLY A 53 10.82 8.24 4.37
C GLY A 53 11.83 7.24 3.81
N SER A 54 11.51 5.95 3.81
CA SER A 54 12.41 4.90 3.32
C SER A 54 12.40 4.84 1.80
N GLU A 55 13.56 4.63 1.19
CA GLU A 55 13.72 4.52 -0.26
C GLU A 55 13.30 3.14 -0.79
N TYR A 56 13.52 2.09 0.02
CA TYR A 56 13.26 0.71 -0.36
C TYR A 56 12.50 -0.04 0.73
N GLY A 57 11.76 -1.08 0.31
CA GLY A 57 11.07 -1.98 1.22
C GLY A 57 10.39 -3.14 0.50
N PHE A 58 9.95 -4.12 1.28
CA PHE A 58 9.17 -5.25 0.78
C PHE A 58 8.17 -5.74 1.84
N VAL A 59 7.13 -6.41 1.36
CA VAL A 59 6.14 -7.13 2.18
C VAL A 59 6.14 -8.57 1.71
N ALA A 60 6.33 -9.51 2.64
CA ALA A 60 6.38 -10.93 2.36
C ALA A 60 5.67 -11.73 3.45
N GLU A 61 5.27 -12.94 3.08
CA GLU A 61 4.72 -13.94 4.01
C GLU A 61 5.74 -15.06 4.20
N VAL A 62 5.84 -15.58 5.42
CA VAL A 62 6.57 -16.81 5.70
C VAL A 62 5.61 -17.97 5.47
N LEU A 63 5.91 -18.80 4.49
CA LEU A 63 5.18 -20.03 4.17
C LEU A 63 6.08 -21.23 4.41
N TYR A 64 5.49 -22.43 4.46
CA TYR A 64 6.22 -23.68 4.66
C TYR A 64 5.99 -24.61 3.49
N GLN A 65 7.05 -25.21 2.97
CA GLN A 65 7.01 -26.29 2.00
C GLN A 65 7.94 -27.39 2.48
N ASN A 66 7.41 -28.60 2.68
CA ASN A 66 8.16 -29.74 3.21
C ASN A 66 8.90 -29.40 4.52
N ASP A 67 8.20 -28.76 5.46
CA ASP A 67 8.73 -28.24 6.74
C ASP A 67 9.88 -27.22 6.62
N GLN A 68 10.21 -26.77 5.41
CA GLN A 68 11.17 -25.69 5.21
C GLN A 68 10.45 -24.35 5.03
N PRO A 69 10.80 -23.31 5.82
CA PRO A 69 10.23 -22.00 5.66
C PRO A 69 10.78 -21.32 4.39
N TYR A 70 9.91 -20.65 3.65
CA TYR A 70 10.30 -19.79 2.53
C TYR A 70 9.53 -18.47 2.57
N LEU A 71 10.13 -17.42 2.00
CA LEU A 71 9.50 -16.12 1.87
C LEU A 71 8.77 -16.04 0.53
N LYS A 72 7.46 -15.81 0.58
CA LYS A 72 6.67 -15.43 -0.59
C LYS A 72 6.52 -13.92 -0.59
N ALA A 73 7.24 -13.24 -1.48
CA ALA A 73 7.09 -11.81 -1.67
C ALA A 73 5.69 -11.47 -2.21
N ARG A 74 5.05 -10.47 -1.61
CA ARG A 74 3.75 -9.94 -2.04
C ARG A 74 3.87 -8.55 -2.66
N ALA A 75 4.84 -7.75 -2.21
CA ALA A 75 5.24 -6.49 -2.82
C ALA A 75 6.72 -6.22 -2.54
N ILE A 76 7.45 -5.67 -3.51
CA ILE A 76 8.85 -5.31 -3.37
C ILE A 76 9.15 -4.09 -4.25
N THR A 77 9.87 -3.10 -3.72
CA THR A 77 10.39 -2.01 -4.53
C THR A 77 11.48 -2.52 -5.47
N ASN A 78 11.77 -1.80 -6.55
CA ASN A 78 12.94 -2.13 -7.36
C ASN A 78 14.22 -1.94 -6.51
N ILE A 79 14.90 -3.05 -6.21
CA ILE A 79 16.15 -3.10 -5.43
C ILE A 79 17.35 -3.54 -6.28
N ALA A 80 17.18 -3.59 -7.61
CA ALA A 80 18.18 -4.04 -8.57
C ALA A 80 18.85 -2.88 -9.31
#